data_AF-A0A8J2JQ21-F1
#
_entry.id   AF-A0A8J2JQ21-F1
#
_cell.length_a   1.000
_cell.length_b   1.000
_cell.length_c   1.000
_cell.angle_alpha   90.00
_cell.angle_beta   90.00
_cell.angle_gamma   90.00
#
_symmetry.space_group_name_H-M   'P 1'
#
loop_
_entity.id
_entity.type
_entity.pdbx_description
1 polymer ?
#
loop_
_entity_poly.entity_id
_entity_poly.type
_entity_poly.pdbx_seq_one_letter_code
_entity_poly.pdbx_strand_id
1 'polypeptide(L)'
;QLNTTPVVDYTQRKKFSEDYADAGGFNLAYAAYKNSTKGILEPMLPGLGNFTTEQLFFLSYAQNWCENLDIPLATNLFQKDIHSPG
;
A
#
# COMPACT_ATOMS: atom_id res chain seq x y z
N GLN A 1 -10.29 -28.31 26.73
CA GLN A 1 -10.93 -27.11 26.17
C GLN A 1 -9.83 -26.08 25.96
N LEU A 2 -9.54 -25.70 24.71
CA LEU A 2 -8.58 -24.64 24.42
C LEU A 2 -9.24 -23.31 24.74
N ASN A 3 -8.59 -22.51 25.58
CA ASN A 3 -9.07 -21.24 26.09
C ASN A 3 -8.99 -20.19 24.96
N THR A 4 -10.09 -19.94 24.25
CA THR A 4 -10.16 -19.00 23.12
C THR A 4 -10.43 -17.56 23.55
N THR A 5 -9.88 -17.12 24.69
CA THR A 5 -9.83 -15.68 24.96
C THR A 5 -9.02 -15.04 23.84
N PRO A 6 -9.60 -14.15 23.02
CA PRO A 6 -8.83 -13.49 21.97
C PRO A 6 -7.74 -12.69 22.66
N VAL A 7 -6.49 -13.12 22.51
CA VAL A 7 -5.34 -12.28 22.82
C VAL A 7 -5.42 -11.14 21.82
N VAL A 8 -5.94 -10.01 22.27
CA VAL A 8 -6.06 -8.87 21.37
C VAL A 8 -4.68 -8.32 21.15
N ASP A 9 -4.13 -8.55 19.96
CA ASP A 9 -2.88 -7.94 19.54
C ASP A 9 -3.09 -6.44 19.35
N TYR A 10 -2.66 -5.66 20.35
CA TYR A 10 -2.76 -4.21 20.33
C TYR A 10 -1.94 -3.57 19.20
N THR A 11 -0.92 -4.26 18.67
CA THR A 11 -0.11 -3.74 17.56
C THR A 11 -0.87 -3.79 16.23
N GLN A 12 -1.72 -4.80 16.04
CA GLN A 12 -2.62 -4.92 14.89
C GLN A 12 -3.75 -3.89 14.94
N ARG A 13 -4.33 -3.65 16.13
CA ARG A 13 -5.38 -2.62 16.28
C ARG A 13 -4.92 -1.20 15.97
N LYS A 14 -3.63 -0.88 16.18
CA LYS A 14 -3.08 0.45 15.89
C LYS A 14 -2.97 0.73 14.39
N LYS A 15 -2.76 -0.31 13.57
CA LYS A 15 -2.56 -0.18 12.12
C LYS A 15 -3.84 -0.13 11.32
N PHE A 16 -4.90 -0.70 11.88
CA PHE A 16 -6.18 -0.86 11.22
C PHE A 16 -6.73 0.43 10.58
N SER A 17 -6.62 1.60 11.21
CA SER A 17 -7.14 2.83 10.60
C SER A 17 -6.36 3.24 9.36
N GLU A 18 -5.03 3.17 9.42
CA GLU A 18 -4.15 3.55 8.31
C GLU A 18 -4.24 2.51 7.18
N ASP A 19 -4.28 1.20 7.50
CA ASP A 19 -4.45 0.15 6.49
C ASP A 19 -5.77 0.33 5.71
N TYR A 20 -6.85 0.75 6.39
CA TYR A 20 -8.12 1.09 5.74
C TYR A 20 -8.05 2.37 4.92
N ALA A 21 -7.33 3.38 5.41
CA ALA A 21 -7.13 4.63 4.70
C ALA A 21 -6.32 4.42 3.42
N ASP A 22 -5.24 3.64 3.47
CA ASP A 22 -4.39 3.28 2.33
C ASP A 22 -5.17 2.47 1.30
N ALA A 23 -5.86 1.41 1.72
CA ALA A 23 -6.68 0.60 0.81
C ALA A 23 -7.82 1.42 0.19
N GLY A 24 -8.49 2.27 0.97
CA GLY A 24 -9.57 3.14 0.50
C GLY A 24 -9.06 4.19 -0.49
N GLY A 25 -8.01 4.91 -0.13
CA GLY A 25 -7.36 5.93 -0.95
C GLY A 25 -6.84 5.36 -2.25
N PHE A 26 -6.18 4.20 -2.20
CA PHE A 26 -5.68 3.49 -3.37
C PHE A 26 -6.80 3.12 -4.35
N ASN A 27 -7.89 2.52 -3.86
CA ASN A 27 -9.04 2.14 -4.70
C ASN A 27 -9.72 3.36 -5.34
N LEU A 28 -9.86 4.46 -4.59
CA LEU A 28 -10.43 5.71 -5.09
C LEU A 28 -9.51 6.35 -6.16
N ALA A 29 -8.20 6.35 -5.93
CA ALA A 29 -7.22 6.87 -6.88
C ALA A 29 -7.23 6.06 -8.20
N TYR A 30 -7.30 4.73 -8.11
CA TYR A 30 -7.39 3.88 -9.30
C TYR A 30 -8.69 4.09 -10.07
N ALA A 31 -9.83 4.20 -9.37
CA ALA A 31 -11.11 4.51 -10.00
C ALA A 31 -11.09 5.87 -10.71
N ALA A 32 -10.50 6.89 -10.07
CA ALA A 32 -10.31 8.22 -10.67
C ALA A 32 -9.40 8.17 -11.90
N TYR A 33 -8.28 7.43 -11.82
CA TYR A 33 -7.37 7.21 -12.94
C TYR A 33 -8.10 6.59 -14.13
N LYS A 34 -8.81 5.47 -13.95
CA LYS A 34 -9.58 4.80 -15.01
C LYS A 34 -10.65 5.70 -15.63
N ASN A 35 -11.27 6.58 -14.83
CA ASN A 35 -12.23 7.55 -15.35
C ASN A 35 -11.54 8.65 -16.18
N SER A 36 -10.41 9.16 -15.70
CA SER A 36 -9.65 10.23 -16.35
C SER A 36 -9.02 9.81 -17.68
N THR A 37 -8.65 8.54 -17.82
CA THR A 37 -7.99 7.98 -19.02
C THR A 37 -8.97 7.28 -19.96
N LYS A 38 -10.26 7.30 -19.65
CA LYS A 38 -11.29 6.63 -20.46
C LYS A 38 -11.31 7.19 -21.89
N GLY A 39 -10.96 6.34 -22.86
CA GLY A 39 -10.91 6.71 -24.27
C GLY A 39 -9.67 7.51 -24.68
N ILE A 40 -8.69 7.67 -23.78
CA ILE A 40 -7.42 8.32 -24.04
C ILE A 40 -6.36 7.25 -24.30
N LEU A 41 -5.62 7.39 -25.40
CA LEU A 41 -4.39 6.62 -25.60
C LEU A 41 -3.25 7.31 -24.87
N GLU A 42 -2.84 6.73 -23.75
CA GLU A 42 -1.72 7.25 -22.98
C GLU A 42 -0.37 6.93 -23.65
N PRO A 43 0.58 7.87 -23.66
CA PRO A 43 1.91 7.61 -24.19
C PRO A 43 2.65 6.58 -23.32
N MET A 44 3.40 5.70 -23.97
CA MET A 44 4.29 4.77 -23.26
C MET A 44 5.46 5.53 -22.63
N LEU A 45 5.82 5.16 -21.40
CA LEU A 45 7.00 5.68 -20.75
C LEU A 45 8.28 5.11 -21.41
N PRO A 46 9.25 5.95 -21.78
CA PRO A 46 10.53 5.50 -22.33
C PRO A 46 11.22 4.50 -21.38
N GLY A 47 11.69 3.38 -21.92
CA GLY A 47 12.37 2.35 -21.14
C GLY A 47 11.47 1.41 -20.33
N LEU A 48 10.14 1.63 -20.31
CA LEU A 48 9.16 0.82 -19.58
C LEU A 48 8.03 0.28 -20.48
N GLY A 49 8.27 0.19 -21.80
CA GLY A 49 7.26 -0.25 -22.78
C GLY A 49 6.80 -1.71 -22.63
N ASN A 50 7.43 -2.49 -21.75
CA ASN A 50 6.99 -3.84 -21.37
C ASN A 50 5.84 -3.82 -20.35
N PHE A 51 5.47 -2.66 -19.80
CA PHE A 51 4.35 -2.50 -18.89
C PHE A 51 3.21 -1.72 -19.55
N THR A 52 1.97 -2.09 -19.24
CA THR A 52 0.80 -1.27 -19.58
C THR A 52 0.74 -0.03 -18.69
N THR A 53 0.04 1.01 -19.12
CA THR A 53 -0.16 2.21 -18.27
C THR A 53 -0.89 1.88 -16.98
N GLU A 54 -1.78 0.90 -17.03
CA GLU A 54 -2.42 0.34 -15.84
C GLU A 54 -1.41 -0.31 -14.89
N GLN A 55 -0.48 -1.14 -15.37
CA GLN A 55 0.58 -1.71 -14.53
C GLN A 55 1.50 -0.61 -13.97
N LEU A 56 1.77 0.44 -14.75
CA LEU A 56 2.55 1.58 -14.31
C LEU A 56 1.87 2.38 -13.20
N PHE A 57 0.53 2.44 -13.17
CA PHE A 57 -0.20 3.00 -12.02
C PHE A 57 0.16 2.24 -10.73
N PHE A 58 0.03 0.91 -10.71
CA PHE A 58 0.37 0.09 -9.54
C PHE A 58 1.84 0.20 -9.15
N LEU A 59 2.75 0.17 -10.14
CA LEU A 59 4.18 0.33 -9.90
C LEU A 59 4.50 1.70 -9.30
N SER A 60 3.90 2.78 -9.80
CA SER A 60 4.09 4.13 -9.26
C SER A 60 3.61 4.26 -7.82
N TYR A 61 2.50 3.62 -7.47
CA TYR A 61 2.03 3.57 -6.08
C TYR A 61 3.03 2.83 -5.19
N ALA A 62 3.43 1.62 -5.58
CA ALA A 62 4.37 0.78 -4.83
C ALA A 62 5.73 1.45 -4.63
N GLN A 63 6.21 2.25 -5.58
CA GLN A 63 7.47 2.98 -5.46
C GLN A 63 7.50 3.98 -4.30
N ASN A 64 6.35 4.55 -3.90
CA ASN A 64 6.29 5.45 -2.74
C ASN A 64 6.54 4.75 -1.41
N TRP A 65 6.37 3.42 -1.38
CA TRP A 65 6.51 2.58 -0.19
C TRP A 65 7.83 1.80 -0.15
N CYS A 66 8.69 1.95 -1.17
CA CYS A 66 9.97 1.26 -1.19
C CYS A 66 10.83 1.66 0.01
N GLU A 67 11.04 0.73 0.94
CA GLU A 67 11.92 0.92 2.09
C GLU A 67 12.90 -0.23 2.30
N ASN A 68 13.98 0.06 3.01
CA ASN A 68 14.95 -0.93 3.46
C ASN A 68 15.39 -0.57 4.88
N LEU A 69 14.88 -1.33 5.85
CA LEU A 69 15.06 -1.05 7.27
C LEU A 69 15.99 -2.10 7.91
N ASP A 70 16.87 -1.63 8.79
CA ASP A 70 17.60 -2.53 9.69
C ASP A 70 16.64 -3.15 10.72
N ILE A 71 16.93 -4.38 11.15
CA ILE A 71 16.07 -5.19 12.04
C ILE A 71 15.66 -4.45 13.32
N PRO A 72 16.57 -3.74 14.03
CA PRO A 72 16.20 -2.99 15.23
C PRO A 72 15.21 -1.85 14.92
N LEU A 73 15.37 -1.18 13.78
CA LEU A 73 14.48 -0.10 13.36
C LEU A 73 13.11 -0.65 12.95
N ALA A 74 13.08 -1.72 12.14
CA ALA A 74 11.84 -2.39 11.74
C ALA A 74 11.03 -2.88 12.97
N THR A 75 11.72 -3.45 13.96
CA THR A 75 11.09 -3.89 15.22
C THR A 75 10.52 -2.71 16.00
N ASN A 76 11.22 -1.57 16.03
CA ASN A 76 10.76 -0.37 16.71
C ASN A 76 9.50 0.21 16.05
N LEU A 77 9.52 0.34 14.71
CA LEU A 77 8.41 0.85 13.92
C LEU A 77 7.20 -0.07 14.04
N PHE A 78 7.39 -1.38 13.94
CA PHE A 78 6.30 -2.35 14.11
C PHE A 78 5.53 -2.17 15.43
N GLN A 79 6.23 -1.83 16.52
CA GLN A 79 5.63 -1.65 17.85
C GLN A 79 5.02 -0.27 18.09
N LYS A 80 5.62 0.78 17.50
CA LYS A 80 5.33 2.18 17.85
C LYS A 80 4.60 2.95 16.77
N ASP A 81 4.89 2.65 15.51
CA ASP A 81 4.24 3.26 14.38
C ASP A 81 2.82 2.72 14.22
N ILE A 82 1.92 3.63 13.86
CA ILE A 82 0.55 3.30 13.48
C ILE A 82 0.48 2.86 12.02
N HIS A 83 1.48 3.13 11.19
CA HIS A 83 1.51 2.64 9.82
C HIS A 83 2.12 1.24 9.75
N SER A 84 1.71 0.49 8.74
CA SER A 84 2.40 -0.72 8.32
C SER A 84 3.73 -0.34 7.64
N PRO A 85 4.80 -1.11 7.85
CA PRO A 85 6.03 -0.99 7.04
C PRO A 85 5.72 -1.16 5.55
N GLY A 86 6.51 -0.48 4.71
CA GLY A 86 6.40 -0.48 3.24
C GLY A 86 7.01 -1.70 2.56
#